data_AF-A0A6J1GSR3-F1
#
_entry.id   AF-A0A6J1GSR3-F1
#
_cell.length_a   1.000
_cell.length_b   1.000
_cell.length_c   1.000
_cell.angle_alpha   90.00
_cell.angle_beta   90.00
_cell.angle_gamma   90.00
#
_symmetry.space_group_name_H-M   'P 1'
#
loop_
_entity.id
_entity.type
_entity.pdbx_description
1 polymer ?
#
loop_
_entity_poly.entity_id
_entity_poly.type
_entity_poly.pdbx_seq_one_letter_code
_entity_poly.pdbx_strand_id
1 'polypeptide(L)'
;MVGFFYSSPHHKGDQKAIEKIKNKKTIIYPKGLDITWGKDDRYWRLPSQYRNMKDPSAAAELLQVSWLEVTCSTDNVEAGKSYRVGFNVSMAPAAFGWKGCDVYIMAKIGKAGRFVYKKMSLENKCSVPNKFSMPEEGLIITVKPPPSSLGDHCLYFGMYEVWSGRWKGGLKIHHAFVEQINLPSPST
;
A
#
# COMPACT_ATOMS: atom_id res chain seq x y z
N MET A 1 -9.85 -34.26 21.49
CA MET A 1 -9.28 -33.85 20.18
C MET A 1 -9.04 -32.35 20.24
N VAL A 2 -7.81 -31.91 20.54
CA VAL A 2 -7.46 -30.49 20.59
C VAL A 2 -7.19 -30.05 19.16
N GLY A 3 -8.16 -29.36 18.54
CA GLY A 3 -7.96 -28.77 17.22
C GLY A 3 -6.93 -27.66 17.33
N PHE A 4 -5.77 -27.83 16.69
CA PHE A 4 -4.85 -26.73 16.48
C PHE A 4 -5.50 -25.74 15.51
N PHE A 5 -5.95 -24.59 16.03
CA PHE A 5 -6.34 -23.46 15.19
C PHE A 5 -5.09 -22.90 14.52
N TYR A 6 -4.78 -23.35 13.30
CA TYR A 6 -3.75 -22.72 12.48
C TYR A 6 -4.23 -21.33 12.08
N SER A 7 -3.75 -20.31 12.79
CA SER A 7 -3.97 -18.92 12.40
C SER A 7 -3.04 -18.60 11.22
N SER A 8 -3.58 -17.95 10.18
CA SER A 8 -2.77 -17.50 9.04
C SER A 8 -1.70 -16.51 9.50
N PRO A 9 -0.44 -16.61 9.02
CA PRO A 9 0.61 -15.67 9.36
C PRO A 9 0.44 -14.30 8.66
N HIS A 10 -0.51 -14.19 7.73
CA HIS A 10 -0.81 -12.95 7.03
C HIS A 10 -1.72 -12.04 7.88
N HIS A 11 -1.44 -10.74 7.84
CA HIS A 11 -2.33 -9.73 8.39
C HIS A 11 -3.42 -9.40 7.37
N LYS A 12 -4.66 -9.33 7.84
CA LYS A 12 -5.82 -8.93 7.04
C LYS A 12 -6.28 -7.55 7.50
N GLY A 13 -6.50 -6.65 6.54
CA GLY A 13 -6.82 -5.26 6.82
C GLY A 13 -8.15 -5.08 7.57
N ASP A 14 -8.14 -4.29 8.64
CA ASP A 14 -9.37 -3.84 9.33
C ASP A 14 -10.00 -2.66 8.59
N GLN A 15 -11.25 -2.81 8.16
CA GLN A 15 -12.02 -1.76 7.48
C GLN A 15 -12.19 -0.49 8.33
N LYS A 16 -12.17 -0.61 9.66
CA LYS A 16 -12.23 0.56 10.56
C LYS A 16 -11.02 1.47 10.41
N ALA A 17 -9.88 0.91 9.99
CA ALA A 17 -8.64 1.63 9.74
C ALA A 17 -8.56 2.23 8.33
N ILE A 18 -9.69 2.35 7.64
CA ILE A 18 -9.81 3.00 6.33
C ILE A 18 -10.69 4.25 6.47
N GLU A 19 -10.13 5.41 6.17
CA GLU A 19 -10.85 6.67 6.13
C GLU A 19 -11.19 7.04 4.70
N LYS A 20 -12.49 7.28 4.43
CA LYS A 20 -13.01 7.65 3.12
C LYS A 20 -13.63 9.05 3.19
N ILE A 21 -13.05 9.99 2.46
CA ILE A 21 -13.67 11.28 2.13
C ILE A 21 -14.34 11.10 0.77
N LYS A 22 -15.68 11.18 0.77
CA LYS A 22 -16.59 10.84 -0.34
C LYS A 22 -15.97 11.08 -1.73
N ASN A 23 -15.54 9.98 -2.36
CA ASN A 23 -14.94 9.85 -3.70
C ASN A 23 -13.73 10.75 -4.03
N LYS A 24 -13.24 11.52 -3.06
CA LYS A 24 -12.12 12.46 -3.20
C LYS A 24 -10.83 11.90 -2.64
N LYS A 25 -10.88 11.23 -1.49
CA LYS A 25 -9.69 10.76 -0.79
C LYS A 25 -9.97 9.51 0.02
N THR A 26 -9.07 8.55 -0.03
CA THR A 26 -9.02 7.42 0.89
C THR A 26 -7.65 7.38 1.54
N ILE A 27 -7.62 7.26 2.88
CA ILE A 27 -6.40 6.96 3.65
C ILE A 27 -6.58 5.58 4.26
N ILE A 28 -5.62 4.69 4.01
CA ILE A 28 -5.58 3.35 4.59
C ILE A 28 -4.43 3.33 5.59
N TYR A 29 -4.76 3.33 6.88
CA TYR A 29 -3.77 3.23 7.94
C TYR A 29 -3.20 1.81 8.02
N PRO A 30 -2.06 1.58 8.70
CA PRO A 30 -1.35 0.31 8.59
C PRO A 30 -2.16 -0.92 9.02
N LYS A 31 -3.06 -0.76 9.99
CA LYS A 31 -3.99 -1.83 10.41
C LYS A 31 -5.00 -2.21 9.32
N GLY A 32 -5.28 -1.31 8.37
CA GLY A 32 -6.18 -1.51 7.24
C GLY A 32 -5.52 -2.12 6.00
N LEU A 33 -4.21 -2.37 6.03
CA LEU A 33 -3.47 -3.01 4.95
C LEU A 33 -3.54 -4.53 5.08
N ASP A 34 -3.60 -5.25 3.97
CA ASP A 34 -3.28 -6.66 3.92
C ASP A 34 -1.76 -6.80 3.77
N ILE A 35 -1.12 -7.56 4.66
CA ILE A 35 0.34 -7.67 4.72
C ILE A 35 0.74 -9.15 4.79
N THR A 36 1.51 -9.59 3.80
CA THR A 36 2.07 -10.95 3.80
C THR A 36 3.06 -11.08 4.96
N TRP A 37 2.90 -12.13 5.79
CA TRP A 37 3.62 -12.33 7.05
C TRP A 37 3.36 -11.28 8.13
N GLY A 38 2.35 -10.41 7.96
CA GLY A 38 2.13 -9.27 8.85
C GLY A 38 1.78 -9.61 10.31
N LYS A 39 1.37 -10.85 10.61
CA LYS A 39 1.12 -11.30 11.99
C LYS A 39 2.34 -11.96 12.64
N ASP A 40 3.41 -12.15 11.88
CA ASP A 40 4.64 -12.77 12.35
C ASP A 40 5.62 -11.69 12.78
N ASP A 41 5.86 -11.60 14.08
CA ASP A 41 6.67 -10.57 14.74
C ASP A 41 8.17 -10.70 14.45
N ARG A 42 8.60 -11.78 13.79
CA ARG A 42 9.95 -11.92 13.24
C ARG A 42 10.14 -11.08 11.97
N TYR A 43 9.04 -10.80 11.25
CA TYR A 43 9.06 -10.15 9.95
C TYR A 43 8.46 -8.74 9.98
N TRP A 44 7.41 -8.51 10.78
CA TRP A 44 6.72 -7.23 10.86
C TRP A 44 6.44 -6.82 12.29
N ARG A 45 6.57 -5.52 12.57
CA ARG A 45 6.05 -4.88 13.77
C ARG A 45 4.86 -4.01 13.39
N LEU A 46 3.66 -4.49 13.66
CA LEU A 46 2.43 -3.73 13.46
C LEU A 46 2.13 -2.81 14.66
N PRO A 47 1.38 -1.71 14.46
CA PRO A 47 0.93 -0.90 15.58
C PRO A 47 0.05 -1.70 16.56
N SER A 48 0.34 -1.57 17.85
CA SER A 48 -0.42 -2.21 18.94
C SER A 48 -1.93 -2.03 18.79
N GLN A 49 -2.73 -3.06 19.12
CA GLN A 49 -4.18 -2.97 19.05
C GLN A 49 -4.76 -1.82 19.89
N TYR A 50 -4.13 -1.48 21.02
CA TYR A 50 -4.58 -0.41 21.93
C TYR A 50 -4.22 0.99 21.44
N ARG A 51 -3.29 1.12 20.49
CA ARG A 51 -3.00 2.42 19.87
C ARG A 51 -4.15 2.84 18.96
N ASN A 52 -4.42 4.15 18.98
CA ASN A 52 -5.30 4.79 18.02
C ASN A 52 -4.85 4.43 16.60
N MET A 53 -5.76 3.87 15.80
CA MET A 53 -5.48 3.41 14.44
C MET A 53 -5.07 4.54 13.49
N LYS A 54 -5.41 5.79 13.83
CA LYS A 54 -5.10 7.00 13.05
C LYS A 54 -3.89 7.77 13.57
N ASP A 55 -3.20 7.24 14.57
CA ASP A 55 -2.01 7.86 15.13
C ASP A 55 -0.93 8.03 14.04
N PRO A 56 -0.48 9.26 13.73
CA PRO A 56 0.54 9.51 12.70
C PRO A 56 1.90 8.88 12.98
N SER A 57 2.13 8.42 14.22
CA SER A 57 3.34 7.70 14.63
C SER A 57 3.19 6.17 14.62
N ALA A 58 1.96 5.66 14.38
CA ALA A 58 1.66 4.24 14.30
C ALA A 58 1.96 3.68 12.89
N ALA A 59 3.24 3.44 12.60
CA ALA A 59 3.67 2.80 11.36
C ALA A 59 3.71 1.27 11.46
N ALA A 60 3.47 0.56 10.35
CA ALA A 60 3.89 -0.83 10.21
C ALA A 60 5.37 -0.85 9.81
N GLU A 61 6.21 -1.46 10.63
CA GLU A 61 7.66 -1.55 10.40
C GLU A 61 8.01 -2.95 9.89
N LEU A 62 8.66 -3.00 8.73
CA LEU A 62 9.25 -4.20 8.17
C LEU A 62 10.56 -4.49 8.90
N LEU A 63 10.62 -5.58 9.64
CA LEU A 63 11.83 -6.00 10.35
C LEU A 63 12.80 -6.69 9.39
N GLN A 64 12.31 -7.70 8.67
CA GLN A 64 13.07 -8.40 7.63
C GLN A 64 12.14 -9.24 6.74
N VAL A 65 12.32 -9.23 5.42
CA VAL A 65 11.73 -10.22 4.49
C VAL A 65 12.59 -10.38 3.24
N SER A 66 12.54 -11.54 2.59
CA SER A 66 13.04 -11.74 1.22
C SER A 66 12.01 -11.40 0.13
N TRP A 67 10.73 -11.38 0.51
CA TRP A 67 9.56 -11.10 -0.33
C TRP A 67 8.64 -10.08 0.37
N LEU A 68 8.39 -8.94 -0.27
CA LEU A 68 7.49 -7.90 0.22
C LEU A 68 6.21 -7.84 -0.61
N GLU A 69 5.05 -7.98 0.06
CA GLU A 69 3.73 -7.76 -0.54
C GLU A 69 2.80 -7.12 0.49
N VAL A 70 2.33 -5.91 0.15
CA VAL A 70 1.37 -5.14 0.94
C VAL A 70 0.29 -4.62 0.01
N THR A 71 -0.97 -4.97 0.27
CA THR A 71 -2.09 -4.65 -0.62
C THR A 71 -3.25 -4.00 0.12
N CYS A 72 -4.07 -3.27 -0.62
CA CYS A 72 -5.35 -2.77 -0.15
C CYS A 72 -6.27 -2.45 -1.33
N SER A 73 -7.53 -2.18 -1.01
CA SER A 73 -8.52 -1.80 -2.01
C SER A 73 -9.50 -0.77 -1.47
N THR A 74 -10.11 0.01 -2.36
CA THR A 74 -11.18 0.95 -2.02
C THR A 74 -12.23 1.00 -3.13
N ASP A 75 -13.49 1.12 -2.73
CA ASP A 75 -14.66 1.37 -3.58
C ASP A 75 -14.97 2.88 -3.71
N ASN A 76 -14.20 3.74 -3.04
CA ASN A 76 -14.40 5.19 -2.99
C ASN A 76 -13.87 5.89 -4.25
N VAL A 77 -14.31 5.42 -5.43
CA VAL A 77 -13.84 5.87 -6.74
C VAL A 77 -14.98 6.07 -7.75
N GLU A 78 -14.93 7.22 -8.43
CA GLU A 78 -15.73 7.75 -9.55
C GLU A 78 -15.40 7.15 -10.92
N ALA A 79 -16.36 6.55 -11.65
CA ALA A 79 -16.19 6.33 -13.09
C ALA A 79 -15.93 7.66 -13.82
N GLY A 80 -15.02 7.64 -14.79
CA GLY A 80 -14.57 8.83 -15.52
C GLY A 80 -13.61 9.74 -14.73
N LYS A 81 -13.27 9.40 -13.48
CA LYS A 81 -12.28 10.14 -12.67
C LYS A 81 -10.92 9.45 -12.69
N SER A 82 -9.89 10.24 -12.39
CA SER A 82 -8.52 9.76 -12.21
C SER A 82 -8.09 9.94 -10.77
N TYR A 83 -7.28 8.99 -10.32
CA TYR A 83 -6.80 8.92 -8.95
C TYR A 83 -5.29 8.76 -8.93
N ARG A 84 -4.64 9.52 -8.05
CA ARG A 84 -3.27 9.29 -7.62
C ARG A 84 -3.28 8.29 -6.48
N VAL A 85 -2.46 7.24 -6.59
CA VAL A 85 -2.30 6.23 -5.54
C VAL A 85 -0.85 6.08 -5.12
N GLY A 86 -0.64 5.67 -3.88
CA GLY A 86 0.68 5.46 -3.34
C GLY A 86 0.71 5.15 -1.85
N PHE A 87 1.91 5.15 -1.30
CA PHE A 87 2.20 4.91 0.11
C PHE A 87 3.01 6.05 0.69
N ASN A 88 2.67 6.48 1.90
CA ASN A 88 3.53 7.35 2.69
C ASN A 88 4.42 6.47 3.58
N VAL A 89 5.72 6.57 3.38
CA VAL A 89 6.71 5.69 4.00
C VAL A 89 7.88 6.48 4.57
N SER A 90 8.67 5.85 5.43
CA SER A 90 9.99 6.32 5.84
C SER A 90 10.94 5.14 6.02
N MET A 91 12.24 5.40 6.05
CA MET A 91 13.25 4.38 6.34
C MET A 91 13.73 4.50 7.79
N ALA A 92 13.88 3.38 8.48
CA ALA A 92 14.57 3.32 9.76
C ALA A 92 16.07 3.60 9.54
N PRO A 93 16.79 4.17 10.54
CA PRO A 93 18.23 4.41 10.41
C PRO A 93 19.06 3.16 10.12
N ALA A 94 18.60 1.99 10.59
CA ALA A 94 19.22 0.69 10.36
C ALA A 94 18.58 -0.09 9.19
N ALA A 95 17.92 0.60 8.24
CA ALA A 95 17.35 -0.05 7.06
C ALA A 95 18.45 -0.67 6.19
N PHE A 96 18.18 -1.85 5.62
CA PHE A 96 19.17 -2.64 4.89
C PHE A 96 18.52 -3.40 3.72
N GLY A 97 19.36 -3.89 2.78
CA GLY A 97 18.93 -4.81 1.71
C GLY A 97 18.23 -4.17 0.50
N TRP A 98 18.09 -2.84 0.47
CA TRP A 98 17.39 -2.11 -0.59
C TRP A 98 18.25 -1.72 -1.80
N LYS A 99 19.58 -1.80 -1.68
CA LYS A 99 20.52 -1.47 -2.76
C LYS A 99 20.28 -2.38 -3.97
N GLY A 100 20.02 -1.79 -5.14
CA GLY A 100 19.72 -2.53 -6.37
C GLY A 100 18.37 -3.28 -6.38
N CYS A 101 17.46 -2.98 -5.44
CA CYS A 101 16.12 -3.55 -5.40
C CYS A 101 15.09 -2.47 -5.75
N ASP A 102 14.35 -2.67 -6.83
CA ASP A 102 13.23 -1.81 -7.21
C ASP A 102 11.96 -2.27 -6.52
N VAL A 103 11.26 -1.36 -5.85
CA VAL A 103 9.94 -1.64 -5.27
C VAL A 103 8.87 -1.09 -6.21
N TYR A 104 7.85 -1.91 -6.46
CA TYR A 104 6.80 -1.64 -7.44
C TYR A 104 5.52 -1.24 -6.73
N ILE A 105 4.97 -0.10 -7.12
CA ILE A 105 3.60 0.28 -6.78
C ILE A 105 2.72 -0.06 -7.98
N MET A 106 1.73 -0.91 -7.77
CA MET A 106 0.85 -1.41 -8.82
C MET A 106 -0.60 -1.13 -8.46
N ALA A 107 -1.42 -0.77 -9.44
CA ALA A 107 -2.84 -0.54 -9.26
C ALA A 107 -3.68 -1.05 -10.44
N LYS A 108 -4.92 -1.47 -10.18
CA LYS A 108 -5.89 -1.89 -11.19
C LYS A 108 -7.31 -1.58 -10.74
N ILE A 109 -8.23 -1.48 -11.70
CA ILE A 109 -9.68 -1.39 -11.43
C ILE A 109 -10.31 -2.76 -11.62
N GLY A 110 -10.97 -3.26 -10.58
CA GLY A 110 -11.55 -4.59 -10.52
C GLY A 110 -10.52 -5.71 -10.43
N LYS A 111 -10.93 -6.86 -9.89
CA LYS A 111 -10.07 -8.06 -9.78
C LYS A 111 -9.48 -8.52 -11.12
N ALA A 112 -10.24 -8.43 -12.20
CA ALA A 112 -9.80 -8.80 -13.55
C ALA A 112 -9.11 -7.64 -14.32
N GLY A 113 -8.92 -6.48 -13.67
CA GLY A 113 -8.29 -5.31 -14.29
C GLY A 113 -6.83 -5.53 -14.64
N ARG A 114 -6.37 -4.79 -15.65
CA ARG A 114 -4.95 -4.70 -15.99
C ARG A 114 -4.23 -3.76 -15.04
N PHE A 115 -3.04 -4.17 -14.60
CA PHE A 115 -2.20 -3.32 -13.75
C PHE A 115 -1.58 -2.17 -14.52
N VAL A 116 -1.61 -0.99 -13.92
CA VAL A 116 -0.65 0.09 -14.16
C VAL A 116 0.36 0.07 -13.00
N TYR A 117 1.61 0.42 -13.27
CA TYR A 117 2.64 0.38 -12.24
C TYR A 117 3.69 1.47 -12.42
N LYS A 118 4.34 1.80 -11.32
CA LYS A 118 5.61 2.53 -11.28
C LYS A 118 6.56 1.80 -10.34
N LYS A 119 7.85 1.86 -10.64
CA LYS A 119 8.91 1.32 -9.78
C LYS A 119 9.76 2.43 -9.21
N MET A 120 10.35 2.21 -8.05
CA MET A 120 11.21 3.17 -7.37
C MET A 120 12.28 2.45 -6.56
N SER A 121 13.51 2.96 -6.61
CA SER A 121 14.61 2.51 -5.75
C SER A 121 14.57 3.21 -4.39
N LEU A 122 14.84 2.46 -3.33
CA LEU A 122 14.91 2.97 -1.95
C LEU A 122 16.35 3.16 -1.45
N GLU A 123 17.37 2.91 -2.29
CA GLU A 123 18.79 2.92 -1.89
C GLU A 123 19.22 4.27 -1.29
N ASN A 124 18.87 5.38 -1.94
CA ASN A 124 19.24 6.73 -1.48
C ASN A 124 18.23 7.33 -0.48
N LYS A 125 17.22 6.55 -0.06
CA LYS A 125 16.21 6.98 0.93
C LYS A 125 16.52 6.51 2.34
N CYS A 126 17.50 5.63 2.51
CA CYS A 126 17.90 5.08 3.81
C CYS A 126 18.61 6.11 4.72
N SER A 127 19.14 7.21 4.16
CA SER A 127 19.92 8.21 4.89
C SER A 127 19.10 9.37 5.48
N VAL A 128 17.80 9.44 5.19
CA VAL A 128 16.96 10.58 5.61
C VAL A 128 15.76 10.06 6.43
N PRO A 129 15.60 10.44 7.71
CA PRO A 129 14.48 9.99 8.54
C PRO A 129 13.12 10.64 8.17
N ASN A 130 13.01 11.25 6.99
CA ASN A 130 11.82 11.96 6.57
C ASN A 130 10.82 11.05 5.87
N LYS A 131 9.54 11.33 6.09
CA LYS A 131 8.45 10.66 5.38
C LYS A 131 8.43 11.12 3.93
N PHE A 132 8.19 10.21 2.99
CA PHE A 132 8.05 10.50 1.57
C PHE A 132 6.91 9.67 0.96
N SER A 133 6.44 10.11 -0.22
CA SER A 133 5.42 9.38 -0.98
C SER A 133 6.08 8.44 -1.97
N MET A 134 5.51 7.24 -2.10
CA MET A 134 5.96 6.23 -3.02
C MET A 134 4.82 5.81 -3.98
N PRO A 135 4.99 5.94 -5.30
CA PRO A 135 6.14 6.60 -5.95
C PRO A 135 6.07 8.13 -5.75
N GLU A 136 7.21 8.83 -5.83
CA GLU A 136 7.26 10.29 -5.60
C GLU A 136 6.36 11.09 -6.55
N GLU A 137 6.39 10.72 -7.83
CA GLU A 137 5.53 11.32 -8.85
C GLU A 137 4.05 10.91 -8.73
N GLY A 138 3.74 9.94 -7.88
CA GLY A 138 2.44 9.28 -7.85
C GLY A 138 2.21 8.31 -9.01
N LEU A 139 1.40 7.29 -8.76
CA LEU A 139 0.85 6.41 -9.80
C LEU A 139 -0.57 6.91 -10.11
N ILE A 140 -0.85 7.22 -11.38
CA ILE A 140 -2.18 7.68 -11.81
C ILE A 140 -2.93 6.50 -12.41
N ILE A 141 -4.19 6.34 -12.02
CA ILE A 141 -5.12 5.37 -12.60
C ILE A 141 -6.46 6.04 -12.90
N THR A 142 -6.99 5.80 -14.09
CA THR A 142 -8.29 6.31 -14.53
C THR A 142 -9.33 5.20 -14.45
N VAL A 143 -10.44 5.48 -13.78
CA VAL A 143 -11.57 4.55 -13.70
C VAL A 143 -12.39 4.68 -14.98
N LYS A 144 -12.29 3.70 -15.87
CA LYS A 144 -13.08 3.70 -17.09
C LYS A 144 -14.55 3.38 -16.78
N PRO A 145 -15.52 3.99 -17.49
CA PRO A 145 -16.91 3.59 -17.39
C PRO A 145 -17.05 2.09 -17.70
N PRO A 146 -17.85 1.34 -16.93
CA PRO A 146 -18.07 -0.07 -17.24
C PRO A 146 -18.80 -0.21 -18.58
N PRO A 147 -18.40 -1.18 -19.43
CA PRO A 147 -19.13 -1.47 -20.67
C PRO A 147 -20.53 -2.05 -20.40
N SER A 148 -20.76 -2.63 -19.21
CA SER A 148 -22.04 -3.18 -18.75
C SER A 148 -21.96 -3.43 -17.23
N SER A 149 -22.99 -3.02 -16.49
CA SER A 149 -22.99 -2.67 -15.06
C SER A 149 -22.98 -3.82 -14.03
N LEU A 150 -22.11 -4.84 -14.17
CA LEU A 150 -22.04 -5.97 -13.21
C LEU A 150 -20.61 -6.30 -12.73
N GLY A 151 -19.65 -5.41 -12.98
CA GLY A 151 -18.24 -5.64 -12.66
C GLY A 151 -17.85 -5.17 -11.25
N ASP A 152 -16.79 -5.78 -10.71
CA ASP A 152 -16.07 -5.23 -9.58
C ASP A 152 -15.39 -3.91 -9.99
N HIS A 153 -15.79 -2.81 -9.34
CA HIS A 153 -15.30 -1.46 -9.61
C HIS A 153 -14.32 -0.96 -8.54
N CYS A 154 -13.89 -1.82 -7.62
CA CYS A 154 -12.93 -1.43 -6.61
C CYS A 154 -11.58 -1.13 -7.26
N LEU A 155 -10.92 -0.08 -6.77
CA LEU A 155 -9.51 0.16 -7.04
C LEU A 155 -8.71 -0.76 -6.12
N TYR A 156 -7.92 -1.65 -6.71
CA TYR A 156 -6.95 -2.50 -6.02
C TYR A 156 -5.55 -1.95 -6.24
N PHE A 157 -4.75 -1.86 -5.19
CA PHE A 157 -3.37 -1.44 -5.32
C PHE A 157 -2.48 -2.03 -4.23
N GLY A 158 -1.17 -1.99 -4.46
CA GLY A 158 -0.21 -2.55 -3.53
C GLY A 158 1.22 -2.15 -3.82
N MET A 159 2.08 -2.49 -2.86
CA MET A 159 3.51 -2.33 -2.88
C MET A 159 4.18 -3.70 -2.88
N TYR A 160 5.08 -3.92 -3.84
CA TYR A 160 5.66 -5.23 -4.13
C TYR A 160 7.18 -5.14 -4.29
N GLU A 161 7.89 -6.04 -3.64
CA GLU A 161 9.28 -6.41 -3.98
C GLU A 161 9.41 -7.92 -3.78
N VAL A 162 9.03 -8.67 -4.81
CA VAL A 162 8.87 -10.13 -4.75
C VAL A 162 9.87 -10.87 -5.63
N TRP A 163 10.72 -10.12 -6.35
CA TRP A 163 11.55 -10.65 -7.43
C TRP A 163 13.00 -10.82 -7.03
N SER A 164 13.54 -9.95 -6.17
CA SER A 164 14.96 -9.99 -5.85
C SER A 164 15.35 -11.21 -5.00
N GLY A 165 14.43 -11.72 -4.18
CA GLY A 165 14.71 -12.74 -3.16
C GLY A 165 15.68 -12.29 -2.06
N ARG A 166 16.09 -11.01 -2.05
CA ARG A 166 17.09 -10.49 -1.10
C ARG A 166 16.44 -10.08 0.20
N TRP A 167 17.07 -10.43 1.32
CA TRP A 167 16.64 -9.96 2.63
C TRP A 167 16.76 -8.44 2.74
N LYS A 168 15.68 -7.80 3.20
CA LYS A 168 15.59 -6.35 3.42
C LYS A 168 14.72 -6.01 4.61
N GLY A 169 14.99 -4.87 5.23
CA GLY A 169 14.30 -4.43 6.45
C GLY A 169 14.39 -2.91 6.64
N GLY A 170 13.65 -2.42 7.64
CA GLY A 170 13.61 -1.02 8.07
C GLY A 170 12.63 -0.13 7.31
N LEU A 171 11.82 -0.65 6.38
CA LEU A 171 10.74 0.12 5.76
C LEU A 171 9.60 0.35 6.77
N LYS A 172 9.15 1.60 6.90
CA LYS A 172 8.00 1.96 7.75
C LYS A 172 6.87 2.51 6.90
N ILE A 173 5.71 1.88 6.96
CA ILE A 173 4.50 2.29 6.24
C ILE A 173 3.61 3.08 7.20
N HIS A 174 3.37 4.36 6.89
CA HIS A 174 2.53 5.25 7.71
C HIS A 174 1.08 5.22 7.26
N HIS A 175 0.82 5.14 5.95
CA HIS A 175 -0.48 4.89 5.35
C HIS A 175 -0.34 4.66 3.85
N ALA A 176 -1.35 4.05 3.23
CA ALA A 176 -1.58 4.13 1.80
C ALA A 176 -2.63 5.20 1.50
N PHE A 177 -2.62 5.75 0.29
CA PHE A 177 -3.57 6.80 -0.11
C PHE A 177 -4.09 6.60 -1.52
N VAL A 178 -5.31 7.07 -1.73
CA VAL A 178 -5.97 7.23 -3.02
C VAL A 178 -6.54 8.64 -3.03
N GLU A 179 -6.14 9.49 -3.97
CA GLU A 179 -6.56 10.90 -4.04
C GLU A 179 -7.04 11.22 -5.44
N GLN A 180 -8.26 11.74 -5.56
CA GLN A 180 -8.79 12.20 -6.84
C GLN A 180 -7.94 13.36 -7.36
N ILE A 181 -7.62 13.31 -8.64
CA ILE A 181 -6.93 14.41 -9.33
C ILE A 181 -7.83 14.98 -10.44
N ASN A 182 -7.76 16.29 -10.60
CA ASN A 182 -8.31 16.96 -11.76
C ASN A 182 -7.21 17.03 -12.82
N LEU A 183 -7.27 16.15 -13.81
CA LEU A 183 -6.41 16.30 -14.98
C LEU A 183 -6.93 17.51 -15.77
N PRO A 184 -6.06 18.44 -16.21
CA PRO A 184 -6.49 19.53 -17.08
C PRO A 184 -7.11 18.92 -18.35
N SER A 185 -8.27 19.44 -18.76
CA SER A 185 -8.86 19.12 -20.06
C SER A 185 -7.80 19.39 -21.14
N PRO A 186 -7.62 18.51 -22.14
CA PRO A 186 -6.81 18.88 -23.30
C PRO A 186 -7.41 20.17 -23.88
N SER A 187 -6.60 21.22 -24.00
CA SER A 187 -7.01 22.48 -24.62
C SER A 187 -7.50 22.19 -26.03
N THR A 188 -8.76 22.53 -26.31
CA THR A 188 -9.39 22.42 -27.62
C THR A 188 -8.70 23.30 -28.65
#